data_AF-A0A382PT94-F1
#
_entry.id   AF-A0A382PT94-F1
#
_cell.length_a   1.000
_cell.length_b   1.000
_cell.length_c   1.000
_cell.angle_alpha   90.00
_cell.angle_beta   90.00
_cell.angle_gamma   90.00
#
_symmetry.space_group_name_H-M   'P 1'
#
loop_
_entity.id
_entity.type
_entity.pdbx_description
1 polymer ?
#
loop_
_entity_poly.entity_id
_entity_poly.type
_entity_poly.pdbx_seq_one_letter_code
_entity_poly.pdbx_strand_id
1 'polypeptide(L)' 'MKKISTKKKVKKIRVYAGKRYSWCNCGKSDKYPLCDGTHKNLEGIQPVRIWFHEDSEVSFSRENGKLQLKVEKLEK' A
#
# COMPACT_ATOMS: atom_id res chain seq x y z
N MET A 1 -11.62 7.20 -29.60
CA MET A 1 -11.39 6.84 -28.18
C MET A 1 -9.99 7.28 -27.75
N LYS A 2 -9.87 8.21 -26.79
CA LYS A 2 -8.56 8.58 -26.23
C LYS A 2 -8.15 7.47 -25.26
N LYS A 3 -7.15 6.65 -25.63
CA LYS A 3 -6.49 5.73 -24.70
C LYS A 3 -5.82 6.57 -23.61
N ILE A 4 -6.51 6.76 -22.50
CA ILE A 4 -5.94 7.40 -21.31
C ILE A 4 -4.92 6.40 -20.77
N SER A 5 -3.66 6.58 -21.15
CA SER A 5 -2.54 5.89 -20.51
C SER A 5 -2.43 6.41 -19.08
N THR A 6 -3.20 5.79 -18.18
CA THR A 6 -3.14 6.03 -16.74
C THR A 6 -1.81 5.47 -16.25
N LYS A 7 -0.78 6.32 -16.12
CA LYS A 7 0.50 5.93 -15.52
C LYS A 7 0.25 5.39 -14.11
N LYS A 8 0.23 4.06 -13.97
CA LYS A 8 0.05 3.34 -12.70
C LYS A 8 1.23 3.68 -11.79
N LYS A 9 1.02 4.56 -10.81
CA LYS A 9 2.04 4.89 -9.80
C LYS A 9 2.15 3.74 -8.80
N VAL A 10 3.02 2.78 -9.12
CA VAL A 10 3.37 1.65 -8.24
C VAL A 10 4.47 2.10 -7.29
N LYS A 11 4.29 1.89 -5.98
CA LYS A 11 5.38 1.99 -4.99
C LYS A 11 5.70 0.61 -4.46
N LYS A 12 6.98 0.27 -4.39
CA LYS A 12 7.45 -1.01 -3.86
C LYS A 12 8.08 -0.79 -2.49
N ILE A 13 7.78 -1.67 -1.54
CA ILE A 13 8.50 -1.72 -0.27
C ILE A 13 8.85 -3.16 0.08
N ARG A 14 9.99 -3.36 0.72
CA ARG A 14 10.34 -4.64 1.35
C ARG A 14 9.68 -4.72 2.72
N VAL A 15 9.01 -5.84 2.96
CA VAL A 15 8.45 -6.22 4.26
C VAL A 15 9.21 -7.41 4.80
N TYR A 16 9.18 -7.56 6.11
CA TYR A 16 9.94 -8.57 6.83
C TYR A 16 9.02 -9.46 7.64
N ALA A 17 9.40 -10.72 7.78
CA ALA A 17 8.69 -11.69 8.59
C ALA A 17 8.50 -11.20 10.04
N GLY A 18 7.36 -11.54 10.64
CA GLY A 18 7.04 -11.22 12.03
C GLY A 18 6.71 -9.75 12.28
N LYS A 19 6.61 -8.92 11.23
CA LYS A 19 6.25 -7.50 11.34
C LYS A 19 4.85 -7.23 10.78
N ARG A 20 4.16 -6.31 11.46
CA ARG A 20 2.88 -5.77 11.01
C ARG A 20 3.10 -4.44 10.30
N TYR A 21 2.53 -4.31 9.11
CA TYR A 21 2.54 -3.06 8.35
C TYR A 21 1.13 -2.49 8.26
N SER A 22 1.03 -1.17 8.34
CA SER A 22 -0.23 -0.43 8.17
C SER A 22 -0.16 0.34 6.85
N TRP A 23 -0.99 -0.01 5.89
CA TRP A 23 -1.06 0.56 4.56
C TRP A 23 -2.03 1.73 4.51
N CYS A 24 -1.64 2.78 3.80
CA CYS A 24 -2.44 4.00 3.70
C CYS A 24 -3.66 3.80 2.80
N ASN A 25 -4.85 3.90 3.40
CA ASN A 25 -6.12 3.92 2.66
C ASN A 25 -6.67 5.34 2.43
N CYS A 26 -6.20 6.36 3.14
CA CYS A 26 -6.70 7.73 2.98
C CYS A 26 -6.03 8.54 1.86
N GLY A 27 -4.84 8.15 1.39
CA GLY A 27 -4.10 8.88 0.35
C GLY A 27 -3.46 10.20 0.81
N LYS A 28 -3.47 10.50 2.11
CA LYS A 28 -2.93 11.73 2.71
C LYS A 28 -1.66 11.51 3.56
N SER A 29 -1.11 10.30 3.56
CA SER A 29 0.08 9.97 4.35
C SER A 29 1.34 10.53 3.70
N ASP A 30 2.20 11.15 4.49
CA ASP A 30 3.54 11.58 4.06
C ASP A 30 4.51 10.40 3.93
N LYS A 31 4.25 9.30 4.65
CA LYS A 31 5.02 8.04 4.59
C LYS A 31 4.45 7.04 3.60
N TYR A 32 3.78 7.52 2.55
CA TYR A 32 3.14 6.66 1.55
C TYR A 32 4.13 5.67 0.91
N PRO A 33 3.84 4.35 0.87
CA PRO A 33 2.50 3.74 0.92
C PRO A 33 2.01 3.34 2.32
N LEU A 34 2.80 3.57 3.36
CA LEU A 34 2.43 3.25 4.74
C LEU A 34 1.56 4.35 5.35
N CYS A 35 0.80 3.98 6.36
CA CYS A 35 0.03 4.87 7.19
C CYS A 35 0.93 5.54 8.24
N ASP A 36 0.86 6.85 8.33
CA ASP A 36 1.57 7.70 9.30
C ASP A 36 0.69 8.19 10.46
N GLY A 37 -0.63 8.08 10.33
CA GLY A 37 -1.59 8.56 11.34
C GLY A 37 -2.50 9.69 10.84
N THR A 38 -2.19 10.29 9.68
CA THR A 38 -2.96 11.39 9.09
C THR A 38 -4.44 11.04 8.83
N HIS A 39 -4.75 9.74 8.67
CA HIS A 39 -6.13 9.27 8.55
C HIS A 39 -7.01 9.60 9.76
N LYS A 40 -6.44 9.84 10.95
CA LYS A 40 -7.22 10.17 12.16
C LYS A 40 -7.92 11.53 12.05
N ASN A 41 -7.42 12.41 11.19
CA ASN A 41 -8.04 13.71 10.90
C ASN A 41 -9.16 13.59 9.84
N LEU A 42 -9.46 12.38 9.36
CA LEU A 42 -10.47 12.09 8.36
C LEU A 42 -11.53 11.17 8.97
N GLU A 43 -12.79 11.40 8.61
CA GLU A 43 -13.90 10.63 9.16
C GLU A 43 -14.01 9.24 8.49
N GLY A 44 -14.14 8.19 9.31
CA GLY A 44 -14.48 6.84 8.84
C GLY A 44 -13.41 6.07 8.06
N ILE A 45 -12.18 6.59 7.88
CA ILE A 45 -11.14 5.91 7.10
C ILE A 45 -10.11 5.25 8.03
N GLN A 46 -9.93 3.94 7.89
CA GLN A 46 -8.91 3.17 8.59
C GLN A 46 -7.83 2.66 7.63
N PRO A 47 -6.58 2.49 8.10
CA PRO A 47 -5.52 1.87 7.32
C PRO A 47 -5.72 0.35 7.25
N VAL A 48 -5.25 -0.25 6.15
CA VAL A 48 -5.25 -1.71 5.99
C VAL A 48 -4.04 -2.28 6.73
N ARG A 49 -4.24 -3.19 7.68
CA ARG A 49 -3.16 -3.77 8.48
C ARG A 49 -2.92 -5.21 8.07
N ILE A 50 -1.67 -5.54 7.77
CA ILE A 50 -1.29 -6.89 7.34
C ILE A 50 -0.10 -7.37 8.17
N TRP A 51 -0.18 -8.61 8.63
CA TRP A 51 0.91 -9.34 9.25
C TRP A 51 1.61 -10.20 8.19
N PHE A 52 2.94 -10.11 8.13
CA PHE A 52 3.72 -10.93 7.20
C PHE A 52 4.45 -12.04 7.96
N HIS A 53 4.34 -13.26 7.45
CA HIS A 53 4.98 -14.45 8.02
C HIS A 53 6.33 -14.77 7.35
N GLU A 54 6.67 -14.08 6.27
CA GLU A 54 7.90 -14.25 5.51
C GLU A 54 8.37 -12.89 4.95
N ASP A 55 9.64 -12.82 4.57
CA ASP A 55 10.19 -11.66 3.88
C ASP A 55 9.58 -11.59 2.47
N SER A 56 9.07 -10.42 2.09
CA SER A 56 8.42 -10.25 0.78
C SER A 56 8.62 -8.84 0.25
N GLU A 57 8.47 -8.68 -1.06
CA GLU A 57 8.30 -7.37 -1.67
C GLU A 57 6.81 -7.13 -1.86
N VAL A 58 6.34 -5.94 -1.49
CA VAL A 58 4.94 -5.57 -1.70
C VAL A 58 4.88 -4.34 -2.59
N SER A 59 4.24 -4.55 -3.73
CA SER A 59 3.89 -3.50 -4.68
C SER A 59 2.52 -2.94 -4.32
N PHE A 60 2.51 -1.66 -3.94
CA PHE A 60 1.30 -0.89 -3.67
C PHE A 60 0.89 -0.12 -4.93
N SER A 61 -0.39 -0.19 -5.31
CA SER A 61 -0.97 0.68 -6.35
C SER A 61 -2.42 1.05 -6.06
N ARG A 62 -2.91 2.11 -6.70
CA ARG A 62 -4.33 2.48 -6.74
C ARG A 62 -4.83 2.43 -8.17
N GLU A 63 -5.91 1.70 -8.40
CA GLU A 63 -6.52 1.55 -9.71
C GLU A 63 -8.04 1.64 -9.56
N ASN A 64 -8.69 2.57 -10.26
CA ASN A 64 -10.14 2.79 -10.21
C ASN A 64 -10.70 2.97 -8.78
N GLY A 65 -9.99 3.73 -7.94
CA GLY A 65 -10.37 3.95 -6.54
C GLY A 65 -10.13 2.76 -5.60
N LYS A 66 -9.65 1.62 -6.12
CA LYS A 66 -9.33 0.44 -5.31
C LYS A 66 -7.85 0.40 -4.97
N LEU A 67 -7.57 0.07 -3.72
CA LEU A 67 -6.24 -0.20 -3.21
C LEU A 67 -5.82 -1.62 -3.64
N GLN A 68 -4.67 -1.73 -4.29
CA GLN A 68 -4.12 -2.97 -4.82
C GLN A 68 -2.77 -3.23 -4.16
N LEU A 69 -2.65 -4.36 -3.45
CA LEU A 69 -1.40 -4.84 -2.86
C LEU A 69 -1.03 -6.13 -3.58
N LYS A 70 0.08 -6.12 -4.31
CA LYS A 70 0.67 -7.32 -4.89
C LYS A 70 1.86 -7.71 -4.02
N VAL A 71 1.77 -8.89 -3.41
CA VAL A 71 2.85 -9.47 -2.61
C VAL A 71 3.64 -10.41 -3.50
N GLU A 72 4.94 -10.21 -3.59
CA GLU A 72 5.88 -11.03 -4.35
C GLU A 72 6.90 -11.58 -3.35
N LYS A 73 7.06 -12.91 -3.32
CA LYS A 73 8.05 -13.53 -2.46
C LYS A 73 9.44 -13.12 -2.94
N LEU A 74 10.31 -12.80 -1.98
CA LEU A 74 11.72 -12.64 -2.28
C LEU A 74 12.31 -14.05 -2.37
N GLU A 75 12.28 -14.63 -3.56
CA GLU A 75 13.06 -15.83 -3.84
C GLU A 75 14.53 -15.49 -3.61
N LYS A 76 15.18 -16.25 -2.71
CA LYS A 76 16.62 -16.16 -2.47
C LYS A 76 17.39 -16.79 -3.62
#